data_AF-A0A6D2IWH5-F1
#
_entry.id   AF-A0A6D2IWH5-F1
#
_cell.length_a   1.000
_cell.length_b   1.000
_cell.length_c   1.000
_cell.angle_alpha   90.00
_cell.angle_beta   90.00
_cell.angle_gamma   90.00
#
_symmetry.space_group_name_H-M   'P 1'
#
loop_
_entity.id
_entity.type
_entity.pdbx_description
1 polymer ?
#
loop_
_entity_poly.entity_id
_entity_poly.type
_entity_poly.pdbx_seq_one_letter_code
_entity_poly.pdbx_strand_id
1 'polypeptide(L)' 'MIGASSGIGVETARILALRGVQVVTAVRNTGSCAKVKQDIVNQVPGAKVVVMELDLSSMESVRKFASDYKSDGLPLNLLM' A
#
# COMPACT_ATOMS: atom_id res chain seq x y z
N MET A 1 2.78 5.10 -1.24
CA MET A 1 2.60 5.09 -2.70
C MET A 1 1.22 5.58 -3.03
N ILE A 2 1.13 6.66 -3.80
CA ILE A 2 -0.11 7.10 -4.45
C ILE A 2 0.06 6.76 -5.93
N GLY A 3 -0.64 5.74 -6.41
CA GLY A 3 -0.55 5.31 -7.82
C GLY A 3 0.35 4.09 -8.08
N ALA A 4 0.06 2.99 -7.40
CA ALA A 4 0.65 1.66 -7.68
C ALA A 4 0.18 1.02 -9.00
N SER A 5 -0.41 1.79 -9.92
CA SER A 5 -1.09 1.26 -11.10
C SER A 5 -0.15 0.90 -12.25
N SER A 6 1.14 1.26 -12.16
CA SER A 6 2.12 1.05 -13.24
C SER A 6 3.40 0.46 -12.68
N GLY A 7 3.62 -0.85 -12.89
CA GLY A 7 4.89 -1.61 -12.88
C GLY A 7 5.95 -1.35 -11.80
N ILE A 8 6.46 -0.13 -11.70
CA ILE A 8 7.59 0.28 -10.85
C ILE A 8 7.20 0.28 -9.36
N GLY A 9 5.97 0.69 -9.05
CA GLY A 9 5.46 0.66 -7.68
C GLY A 9 5.31 -0.77 -7.14
N VAL A 10 5.05 -1.74 -8.04
CA VAL A 10 4.91 -3.16 -7.70
C VAL A 10 6.24 -3.78 -7.36
N GLU A 11 7.26 -3.56 -8.20
CA GLU A 11 8.60 -4.12 -7.96
C GLU A 11 9.22 -3.54 -6.68
N THR A 12 9.01 -2.23 -6.43
CA THR A 12 9.47 -1.58 -5.20
C THR A 12 8.77 -2.16 -3.97
N ALA A 13 7.44 -2.33 -4.03
CA ALA A 13 6.68 -2.96 -2.96
C ALA A 13 7.12 -4.41 -2.72
N ARG A 14 7.48 -5.15 -3.78
CA ARG A 14 8.00 -6.51 -3.69
C ARG A 14 9.37 -6.55 -3.00
N ILE A 15 10.31 -5.68 -3.39
CA ILE A 15 11.65 -5.64 -2.77
C ILE A 15 11.55 -5.25 -1.28
N LEU A 16 10.69 -4.30 -0.94
CA LEU A 16 10.46 -3.90 0.46
C LEU A 16 9.82 -5.04 1.26
N ALA A 17 8.83 -5.73 0.69
CA ALA A 17 8.22 -6.91 1.29
C ALA A 17 9.23 -8.06 1.49
N LEU A 18 10.12 -8.30 0.51
CA LEU A 18 11.23 -9.26 0.62
C LEU A 18 12.18 -8.93 1.78
N ARG A 19 12.35 -7.64 2.08
CA ARG A 19 13.17 -7.18 3.21
C ARG A 19 12.45 -7.30 4.56
N GLY A 20 11.22 -7.83 4.60
CA GLY A 20 10.40 -7.94 5.81
C GLY A 20 9.79 -6.60 6.25
N VAL A 21 9.85 -5.58 5.40
CA VAL A 21 9.27 -4.27 5.69
C VAL A 21 7.78 -4.30 5.34
N GLN A 22 6.97 -3.68 6.18
CA GLN A 22 5.55 -3.50 5.90
C GLN A 22 5.36 -2.40 4.85
N VAL A 23 4.63 -2.73 3.80
CA VAL A 23 4.37 -1.82 2.68
C VAL A 23 2.91 -1.40 2.72
N VAL A 24 2.67 -0.10 2.82
CA VAL A 24 1.33 0.50 2.74
C VAL A 24 1.18 1.16 1.37
N THR A 25 0.21 0.69 0.59
CA THR A 25 -0.17 1.27 -0.68
C THR A 25 -1.50 1.97 -0.58
N ALA A 26 -1.55 3.21 -1.07
CA ALA A 26 -2.72 4.05 -1.06
C ALA A 26 -3.15 4.27 -2.51
N VAL A 27 -4.34 3.79 -2.87
CA VAL A 27 -4.82 3.90 -4.25
C VAL A 27 -6.25 4.38 -4.31
N ARG A 28 -6.58 5.10 -5.38
CA ARG A 28 -7.95 5.55 -5.64
C ARG A 28 -8.91 4.38 -5.90
N ASN A 29 -8.40 3.29 -6.49
CA ASN A 29 -9.17 2.09 -6.77
C ASN A 29 -8.41 0.86 -6.25
N THR A 30 -8.92 0.28 -5.16
CA THR A 30 -8.34 -0.89 -4.48
C THR A 30 -8.37 -2.16 -5.34
N GLY A 31 -9.32 -2.28 -6.27
CA GLY A 31 -9.45 -3.43 -7.17
C GLY A 31 -8.24 -3.63 -8.08
N SER A 32 -7.63 -2.52 -8.54
CA SER A 32 -6.39 -2.59 -9.34
C SER A 32 -5.19 -3.07 -8.52
N CYS A 33 -5.18 -2.78 -7.21
CA CYS A 33 -4.12 -3.20 -6.29
C CYS A 33 -4.32 -4.61 -5.73
N ALA A 34 -5.53 -5.17 -5.76
CA ALA A 34 -5.77 -6.52 -5.24
C ALA A 34 -4.89 -7.56 -5.95
N LYS A 35 -4.73 -7.42 -7.27
CA LYS A 35 -3.90 -8.31 -8.09
C LYS A 35 -2.41 -8.16 -7.77
N VAL A 36 -1.95 -6.93 -7.53
CA VAL A 36 -0.58 -6.62 -7.09
C VAL A 36 -0.30 -7.21 -5.71
N LYS A 37 -1.23 -7.05 -4.76
CA LYS A 37 -1.10 -7.65 -3.43
C LYS A 37 -0.99 -9.16 -3.51
N GLN A 38 -1.85 -9.81 -4.31
CA GLN A 38 -1.80 -11.27 -4.50
C GLN A 38 -0.47 -11.72 -5.11
N ASP A 39 0.03 -11.00 -6.12
CA ASP A 39 1.32 -11.31 -6.75
C ASP A 39 2.49 -11.21 -5.75
N ILE A 40 2.52 -10.16 -4.92
CA ILE A 40 3.56 -9.98 -3.89
C ILE A 40 3.47 -11.06 -2.82
N VAL A 41 2.26 -11.38 -2.32
CA VAL A 41 2.07 -12.41 -1.29
C VAL A 41 2.42 -13.80 -1.81
N ASN A 42 2.13 -14.10 -3.08
CA ASN A 42 2.52 -15.37 -3.71
C ASN A 42 4.03 -15.50 -3.87
N GLN A 43 4.73 -14.41 -4.16
CA GLN A 43 6.19 -14.42 -4.31
C GLN A 43 6.94 -14.35 -2.97
N VAL A 44 6.32 -13.74 -1.97
CA VAL A 44 6.91 -13.50 -0.65
C VAL A 44 5.91 -13.94 0.42
N PRO A 45 5.87 -15.24 0.76
CA PRO A 45 5.02 -15.73 1.83
C PRO A 45 5.41 -15.05 3.15
N GLY A 46 4.49 -14.26 3.70
CA GLY A 46 4.71 -13.43 4.91
C GLY A 46 4.84 -11.92 4.64
N ALA A 47 4.77 -11.48 3.39
CA ALA A 47 4.75 -10.07 3.04
C ALA A 47 3.56 -9.33 3.68
N LYS A 48 3.86 -8.28 4.45
CA LYS A 48 2.85 -7.38 5.03
C LYS A 48 2.55 -6.25 4.05
N VAL A 49 1.62 -6.48 3.12
CA VAL A 49 1.16 -5.46 2.18
C VAL A 49 -0.26 -5.02 2.55
N VAL A 50 -0.39 -3.76 2.96
CA VAL A 50 -1.66 -3.12 3.28
C VAL A 50 -2.08 -2.26 2.09
N VAL A 51 -3.27 -2.50 1.56
CA VAL A 51 -3.87 -1.69 0.50
C VAL A 51 -4.96 -0.86 1.15
N MET A 52 -4.83 0.46 1.09
CA MET A 52 -5.82 1.40 1.60
C MET A 52 -6.34 2.25 0.46
N GLU A 53 -7.62 2.61 0.55
CA GLU A 53 -8.21 3.56 -0.38
C GLU A 53 -7.77 4.97 -0.02
N LEU A 54 -7.28 5.72 -0.99
CA LEU A 54 -6.96 7.14 -0.84
C LEU A 54 -7.30 7.88 -2.12
N ASP A 55 -8.24 8.80 -2.02
CA ASP A 55 -8.58 9.77 -3.04
C ASP A 55 -8.07 11.15 -2.63
N LEU A 56 -6.98 11.62 -3.25
CA LEU A 56 -6.42 12.94 -2.96
C LEU A 56 -7.36 14.10 -3.37
N SER A 57 -8.32 13.83 -4.26
CA SER A 57 -9.33 14.81 -4.65
C SER A 57 -10.41 15.02 -3.59
N SER A 58 -10.46 14.16 -2.57
CA SER A 58 -11.42 14.21 -1.47
C SER A 58 -10.72 14.29 -0.13
N MET A 59 -10.82 15.44 0.52
CA MET A 59 -10.31 15.66 1.88
C MET A 59 -10.93 14.70 2.90
N GLU A 60 -12.14 14.19 2.65
CA GLU A 60 -12.78 13.20 3.52
C GLU A 60 -12.07 11.84 3.45
N SER A 61 -11.68 11.41 2.25
CA SER A 61 -10.88 10.20 2.03
C SER A 61 -9.50 10.34 2.67
N VAL A 62 -8.85 11.50 2.53
CA VAL A 62 -7.57 11.80 3.19
C VAL A 62 -7.67 11.70 4.72
N ARG A 63 -8.71 12.29 5.32
CA ARG A 63 -8.91 12.21 6.78
C ARG A 63 -9.17 10.78 7.24
N LYS A 64 -9.97 10.03 6.50
CA LYS A 64 -10.25 8.62 6.80
C LYS A 64 -8.97 7.79 6.75
N PHE A 65 -8.21 7.89 5.66
CA PHE A 65 -6.91 7.25 5.52
C PHE A 65 -5.96 7.61 6.68
N ALA A 66 -5.87 8.90 7.03
CA ALA A 66 -5.00 9.34 8.13
C ALA A 66 -5.43 8.79 9.49
N SER A 67 -6.74 8.67 9.75
CA SER A 67 -7.28 8.06 10.98
C SER A 67 -7.02 6.55 11.02
N ASP A 68 -7.32 5.83 9.94
CA ASP A 68 -7.04 4.38 9.84
C ASP A 68 -5.53 4.12 9.99
N TYR A 69 -4.70 4.90 9.30
CA TYR A 69 -3.24 4.79 9.39
C TYR A 69 -2.72 5.03 10.81
N LYS A 70 -3.25 6.03 11.51
CA LYS A 70 -2.89 6.30 12.92
C LYS A 70 -3.33 5.18 13.86
N SER A 71 -4.54 4.63 13.67
CA SER A 71 -5.05 3.54 14.49
C SER A 71 -4.27 2.25 14.32
N ASP A 72 -3.74 2.00 13.12
CA ASP A 72 -2.95 0.80 12.82
C ASP A 72 -1.54 0.85 13.47
N GLY A 73 -1.14 2.01 14.03
CA GLY A 73 0.09 2.15 14.81
C GLY A 73 1.36 1.87 14.00
N LEU A 74 1.26 1.96 12.68
CA LEU A 74 2.28 1.46 11.78
C LEU A 74 3.49 2.41 11.73
N PRO A 75 4.72 1.88 11.90
CA PRO A 75 5.92 2.65 11.63
C PRO A 75 5.94 2.98 10.13
N LEU A 76 5.82 4.27 9.82
CA LEU A 76 5.81 4.77 8.46
C LEU A 76 7.25 4.81 7.93
N ASN A 77 7.74 3.69 7.41
CA ASN A 77 9.12 3.61 6.96
C ASN A 77 9.35 4.26 5.58
N LEU A 78 8.30 4.34 4.75
CA LEU A 78 8.40 4.99 3.44
C LEU A 78 7.01 5.43 2.95
N LEU A 79 6.83 6.74 2.76
CA LEU A 79 5.66 7.32 2.12
C LEU A 79 6.15 8.11 0.91
N MET A 80 6.19 7.42 -0.24
CA MET A 80 6.41 8.01 -1.56
C MET A 80 5.08 8.11 -2.30
#